data_AF-A0A5K1K382-F1
#
_entry.id   AF-A0A5K1K382-F1
#
_cell.length_a   1.000
_cell.length_b   1.000
_cell.length_c   1.000
_cell.angle_alpha   90.00
_cell.angle_beta   90.00
_cell.angle_gamma   90.00
#
_symmetry.space_group_name_H-M   'P 1'
#
loop_
_entity.id
_entity.type
_entity.pdbx_description
1 polymer ?
#
loop_
_entity_poly.entity_id
_entity_poly.type
_entity_poly.pdbx_seq_one_letter_code
_entity_poly.pdbx_strand_id
1 'polypeptide(L)'
;MRLTWFSVPTLPVRRYYNVPIRIGSVYKMPLLMAKCHQYSPPIDNSPMPPKQVFSWPQPIKSVAPTTVYNKGLQPADKDRVVERVVATASAPVSAGKNEKKVFHWRLYLVLAPAAAAQSKPSSTKSILFDMSPTTGGLTGTFIIASKVDAQSRSREKIELQFPTHGHPTVAHFIDLFLEKGMDRYNFNDKGMGCYHWTVTGIQHLEEAGMLTAGSAKSLDNFYKQQGPQRCPVANEKGQFYWCVANSDDSERVLSQNSGYSERVLIIRVV
;
A
#
# COMPACT_ATOMS: atom_id res chain seq x y z
N MET A 1 33.15 -43.20 -22.45
CA MET A 1 32.01 -42.54 -21.76
C MET A 1 32.04 -42.96 -20.30
N ARG A 2 32.36 -42.05 -19.36
CA ARG A 2 32.35 -42.32 -17.91
C ARG A 2 31.11 -41.65 -17.32
N LEU A 3 30.24 -42.43 -16.69
CA LEU A 3 29.11 -41.94 -15.90
C LEU A 3 29.57 -41.83 -14.44
N THR A 4 29.57 -40.61 -13.90
CA THR A 4 29.78 -40.35 -12.48
C THR A 4 28.44 -40.07 -11.80
N TRP A 5 28.14 -40.84 -10.76
CA TRP A 5 27.00 -40.65 -9.88
C TRP A 5 27.37 -39.66 -8.77
N PHE A 6 26.46 -38.72 -8.47
CA PHE A 6 26.55 -37.87 -7.28
C PHE A 6 25.47 -38.29 -6.28
N SER A 7 25.88 -38.67 -5.08
CA SER A 7 24.99 -38.83 -3.92
C SER A 7 24.65 -37.47 -3.34
N VAL A 8 23.36 -37.25 -3.07
CA VAL A 8 22.85 -36.06 -2.37
C VAL A 8 22.82 -36.33 -0.87
N PRO A 9 23.36 -35.45 -0.01
CA PRO A 9 23.28 -35.64 1.43
C PRO A 9 21.89 -35.26 1.96
N THR A 10 21.30 -36.16 2.74
CA THR A 10 20.07 -35.94 3.51
C THR A 10 20.33 -34.99 4.69
N LEU A 11 19.56 -33.90 4.77
CA LEU A 11 19.61 -32.95 5.89
C LEU A 11 18.81 -33.47 7.11
N PRO A 12 19.22 -33.11 8.35
CA PRO A 12 18.60 -33.61 9.56
C PRO A 12 17.26 -32.91 9.87
N VAL A 13 16.26 -33.71 10.21
CA VAL A 13 14.94 -33.28 10.70
C VAL A 13 15.09 -32.73 12.13
N ARG A 14 14.82 -31.42 12.32
CA ARG A 14 14.73 -30.83 13.67
C ARG A 14 13.30 -30.93 14.21
N ARG A 15 13.15 -31.57 15.37
CA ARG A 15 11.91 -31.58 16.17
C ARG A 15 11.78 -30.26 16.93
N TYR A 16 10.63 -29.61 16.83
CA TYR A 16 10.27 -28.44 17.64
C TYR A 16 9.48 -28.88 18.87
N TYR A 17 9.85 -28.34 20.04
CA TYR A 17 9.12 -28.51 21.29
C TYR A 17 8.01 -27.46 21.41
N ASN A 18 6.82 -27.91 21.83
CA ASN A 18 5.68 -27.05 22.16
C ASN A 18 5.94 -26.27 23.46
N VAL A 19 5.75 -24.95 23.43
CA VAL A 19 5.71 -24.09 24.63
C VAL A 19 4.29 -23.53 24.77
N PRO A 20 3.60 -23.71 25.91
CA PRO A 20 2.26 -23.18 26.10
C PRO A 20 2.29 -21.66 26.38
N ILE A 21 1.43 -20.93 25.66
CA ILE A 21 1.24 -19.47 25.81
C ILE A 21 0.17 -19.23 26.89
N ARG A 22 0.52 -18.46 27.95
CA ARG A 22 -0.45 -17.93 28.93
C ARG A 22 -1.05 -16.63 28.40
N ILE A 23 -2.38 -16.57 28.38
CA ILE A 23 -3.17 -15.37 28.02
C ILE A 23 -3.36 -14.53 29.28
N GLY A 24 -2.85 -13.29 29.27
CA GLY A 24 -3.00 -12.30 30.33
C GLY A 24 -4.15 -11.33 30.06
N SER A 25 -4.69 -10.80 31.17
CA SER A 25 -5.95 -10.08 31.33
C SER A 25 -6.13 -8.77 30.54
N VAL A 26 -7.39 -8.46 30.22
CA VAL A 26 -7.88 -7.26 29.52
C VAL A 26 -8.08 -6.11 30.51
N TYR A 27 -7.44 -4.97 30.27
CA TYR A 27 -7.68 -3.73 31.01
C TYR A 27 -8.89 -2.97 30.42
N LYS A 28 -9.86 -2.63 31.28
CA LYS A 28 -10.94 -1.68 31.00
C LYS A 28 -10.44 -0.25 31.22
N MET A 29 -10.60 0.62 30.22
CA MET A 29 -10.41 2.08 30.34
C MET A 29 -11.77 2.77 30.55
N PRO A 30 -11.85 3.82 31.39
CA PRO A 30 -13.09 4.53 31.66
C PRO A 30 -13.43 5.55 30.58
N LEU A 31 -14.73 5.63 30.27
CA LEU A 31 -15.35 6.58 29.34
C LEU A 31 -15.49 7.95 30.03
N LEU A 32 -14.74 8.96 29.60
CA LEU A 32 -14.92 10.35 30.01
C LEU A 32 -15.84 11.06 29.01
N MET A 33 -17.06 11.37 29.45
CA MET A 33 -18.04 12.17 28.72
C MET A 33 -17.78 13.67 28.98
N ALA A 34 -17.42 14.41 27.94
CA ALA A 34 -17.31 15.87 27.99
C ALA A 34 -18.71 16.51 27.86
N LYS A 35 -19.10 17.35 28.82
CA LYS A 35 -20.32 18.17 28.75
C LYS A 35 -20.05 19.42 27.89
N CYS A 36 -20.84 19.60 26.84
CA CYS A 36 -20.86 20.82 26.04
C CYS A 36 -21.78 21.84 26.73
N HIS A 37 -21.23 22.94 27.25
CA HIS A 37 -22.04 24.07 27.74
C HIS A 37 -22.58 24.88 26.56
N GLN A 38 -23.90 25.01 26.48
CA GLN A 38 -24.55 25.97 25.58
C GLN A 38 -24.29 27.39 26.09
N TYR A 39 -23.66 28.21 25.25
CA TYR A 39 -23.50 29.64 25.47
C TYR A 39 -24.59 30.39 24.69
N SER A 40 -25.41 31.15 25.40
CA SER A 40 -26.36 32.10 24.81
C SER A 40 -25.82 33.51 25.02
N PRO A 41 -25.38 34.22 23.98
CA PRO A 41 -24.97 35.61 24.14
C PRO A 41 -26.18 36.52 24.42
N PRO A 42 -26.01 37.61 25.18
CA PRO A 42 -27.05 38.61 25.40
C PRO A 42 -27.40 39.34 24.10
N ILE A 43 -28.69 39.63 23.93
CA ILE A 43 -29.24 40.38 22.80
C ILE A 43 -28.96 41.87 23.05
N ASP A 44 -28.02 42.43 22.29
CA ASP A 44 -27.77 43.88 22.23
C ASP A 44 -28.65 44.49 21.14
N ASN A 45 -29.51 45.45 21.52
CA ASN A 45 -30.45 46.14 20.63
C ASN A 45 -29.88 47.45 20.05
N SER A 46 -28.55 47.62 20.04
CA SER A 46 -27.92 48.80 19.46
C SER A 46 -28.12 48.88 17.94
N PRO A 47 -28.39 50.07 17.37
CA PRO A 47 -28.60 50.25 15.93
C PRO A 47 -27.33 49.88 15.15
N MET A 48 -27.47 48.95 14.19
CA MET A 48 -26.35 48.48 13.38
C MET A 48 -25.70 49.63 12.58
N PRO A 49 -24.35 49.71 12.55
CA PRO A 49 -23.66 50.59 11.63
C PRO A 49 -23.96 50.22 10.17
N PRO A 50 -23.87 51.17 9.23
CA PRO A 50 -24.08 50.90 7.81
C PRO A 50 -23.16 49.77 7.34
N LYS A 51 -23.74 48.80 6.62
CA LYS A 51 -23.10 47.58 6.15
C LYS A 51 -21.83 47.92 5.35
N GLN A 52 -20.66 47.84 5.98
CA GLN A 52 -19.41 47.72 5.25
C GLN A 52 -19.46 46.40 4.47
N VAL A 53 -19.39 46.49 3.15
CA VAL A 53 -19.31 45.34 2.26
C VAL A 53 -17.94 44.70 2.49
N PHE A 54 -17.88 43.78 3.43
CA PHE A 54 -16.69 43.01 3.74
C PHE A 54 -16.49 41.99 2.62
N SER A 55 -15.56 42.25 1.70
CA SER A 55 -15.12 41.25 0.74
C SER A 55 -14.32 40.20 1.49
N TRP A 56 -14.91 39.02 1.68
CA TRP A 56 -14.20 37.88 2.23
C TRP A 56 -13.01 37.55 1.30
N PRO A 57 -11.79 37.37 1.85
CA PRO A 57 -10.69 36.83 1.05
C PRO A 57 -11.16 35.50 0.48
N GLN A 58 -10.99 35.35 -0.84
CA GLN A 58 -11.32 34.10 -1.52
C GLN A 58 -10.63 32.95 -0.76
N PRO A 59 -11.33 31.83 -0.47
CA PRO A 59 -10.72 30.70 0.18
C PRO A 59 -9.44 30.35 -0.59
N ILE A 60 -8.30 30.39 0.10
CA ILE A 60 -7.06 29.89 -0.46
C ILE A 60 -7.38 28.43 -0.81
N LYS A 61 -7.46 28.12 -2.10
CA LYS A 61 -7.61 26.73 -2.55
C LYS A 61 -6.41 26.00 -2.00
N SER A 62 -6.60 25.28 -0.89
CA SER A 62 -5.57 24.39 -0.36
C SER A 62 -5.39 23.32 -1.43
N VAL A 63 -4.38 23.49 -2.27
CA VAL A 63 -3.96 22.45 -3.19
C VAL A 63 -3.52 21.31 -2.29
N ALA A 64 -4.36 20.27 -2.21
CA ALA A 64 -4.00 19.08 -1.45
C ALA A 64 -2.63 18.62 -1.95
N PRO A 65 -1.66 18.37 -1.05
CA PRO A 65 -0.34 17.94 -1.46
C PRO A 65 -0.47 16.71 -2.37
N THR A 66 0.18 16.74 -3.53
CA THR A 66 0.13 15.64 -4.49
C THR A 66 0.77 14.41 -3.86
N THR A 67 -0.03 13.37 -3.64
CA THR A 67 0.36 12.07 -3.07
C THR A 67 1.13 11.19 -4.05
N VAL A 68 1.20 11.58 -5.32
CA VAL A 68 1.88 10.84 -6.39
C VAL A 68 3.16 11.54 -6.78
N TYR A 69 4.28 10.82 -6.73
CA TYR A 69 5.58 11.27 -7.20
C TYR A 69 6.05 10.41 -8.37
N ASN A 70 5.92 10.93 -9.59
CA ASN A 70 6.25 10.22 -10.84
C ASN A 70 7.39 10.86 -11.63
N LYS A 71 8.14 11.82 -11.05
CA LYS A 71 9.27 12.48 -11.74
C LYS A 71 10.37 11.50 -12.18
N GLY A 72 10.45 10.34 -11.55
CA GLY A 72 11.39 9.28 -11.90
C GLY A 72 10.91 8.33 -13.00
N LEU A 73 9.65 8.45 -13.46
CA LEU A 73 9.10 7.63 -14.54
C LEU A 73 9.50 8.22 -15.89
N GLN A 74 10.19 7.43 -16.71
CA GLN A 74 10.46 7.83 -18.09
C GLN A 74 9.17 7.70 -18.92
N PRO A 75 8.78 8.73 -19.70
CA PRO A 75 7.57 8.68 -20.51
C PRO A 75 7.52 7.47 -21.45
N ALA A 76 8.66 7.10 -22.05
CA ALA A 76 8.77 5.98 -22.98
C ALA A 76 8.51 4.60 -22.35
N ASP A 77 8.57 4.49 -21.01
CA ASP A 77 8.30 3.21 -20.35
C ASP A 77 6.81 2.99 -20.05
N LYS A 78 5.93 4.00 -20.22
CA LYS A 78 4.48 3.88 -19.92
C LYS A 78 3.78 2.83 -20.79
N ASP A 79 4.17 2.74 -22.05
CA ASP A 79 3.54 1.83 -23.02
C ASP A 79 4.21 0.44 -23.04
N ARG A 80 5.23 0.22 -22.21
CA ARG A 80 5.95 -1.05 -22.18
C ARG A 80 5.13 -2.11 -21.44
N VAL A 81 5.10 -3.31 -22.02
CA VAL A 81 4.47 -4.49 -21.44
C VAL A 81 5.20 -4.90 -20.16
N VAL A 82 4.44 -5.17 -19.10
CA VAL A 82 4.92 -5.75 -17.85
C VAL A 82 4.78 -7.27 -17.95
N GLU A 83 5.88 -7.99 -17.85
CA GLU A 83 5.94 -9.46 -17.93
C GLU A 83 5.58 -10.13 -16.58
N ARG A 84 5.98 -9.50 -15.48
CA ARG A 84 5.71 -9.99 -14.13
C ARG A 84 5.81 -8.87 -13.10
N VAL A 85 5.11 -9.06 -11.99
CA VAL A 85 5.21 -8.22 -10.80
C VAL A 85 6.10 -8.94 -9.78
N VAL A 86 7.02 -8.22 -9.16
CA VAL A 86 7.87 -8.75 -8.07
C VAL A 86 7.57 -7.97 -6.80
N ALA A 87 7.01 -8.65 -5.80
CA ALA A 87 6.91 -8.12 -4.46
C ALA A 87 8.24 -8.32 -3.74
N THR A 88 8.88 -7.22 -3.37
CA THR A 88 10.21 -7.22 -2.75
C THR A 88 10.13 -6.62 -1.37
N ALA A 89 10.63 -7.36 -0.37
CA ALA A 89 10.95 -6.82 0.94
C ALA A 89 12.47 -6.71 1.06
N SER A 90 12.97 -5.58 1.55
CA SER A 90 14.42 -5.39 1.71
C SER A 90 14.75 -4.47 2.88
N ALA A 91 15.86 -4.73 3.54
CA ALA A 91 16.47 -3.79 4.49
C ALA A 91 17.22 -2.67 3.71
N PRO A 92 17.50 -1.47 4.26
CA PRO A 92 17.28 -1.00 5.64
C PRO A 92 16.69 0.43 5.70
N VAL A 93 15.46 0.60 6.16
CA VAL A 93 15.11 1.90 6.73
C VAL A 93 15.65 1.85 8.16
N SER A 94 16.89 2.33 8.36
CA SER A 94 17.46 2.44 9.71
C SER A 94 16.58 3.42 10.49
N ALA A 95 15.59 2.90 11.23
CA ALA A 95 14.69 3.71 12.03
C ALA A 95 15.38 4.24 13.32
N GLY A 96 16.57 3.70 13.66
CA GLY A 96 17.49 4.24 14.67
C GLY A 96 18.69 3.31 14.90
N LYS A 97 19.73 3.77 15.65
CA LYS A 97 20.94 2.97 15.94
C LYS A 97 20.67 1.66 16.70
N ASN A 98 19.52 1.56 17.37
CA ASN A 98 19.12 0.39 18.18
C ASN A 98 17.79 -0.23 17.74
N GLU A 99 17.21 0.22 16.62
CA GLU A 99 15.92 -0.29 16.18
C GLU A 99 16.09 -1.54 15.32
N LYS A 100 15.18 -2.50 15.50
CA LYS A 100 15.15 -3.71 14.69
C LYS A 100 15.02 -3.31 13.22
N LYS A 101 15.87 -3.87 12.35
CA LYS A 101 15.76 -3.68 10.91
C LYS A 101 14.42 -4.23 10.44
N VAL A 102 13.50 -3.35 10.08
CA VAL A 102 12.24 -3.72 9.44
C VAL A 102 12.43 -3.69 7.93
N PHE A 103 11.92 -4.71 7.24
CA PHE A 103 11.92 -4.73 5.78
C PHE A 103 10.89 -3.73 5.22
N HIS A 104 11.33 -2.95 4.24
CA HIS A 104 10.44 -2.12 3.43
C HIS A 104 9.93 -2.92 2.23
N TRP A 105 8.61 -2.94 2.06
CA TRP A 105 7.92 -3.68 0.99
C TRP A 105 7.57 -2.77 -0.18
N ARG A 106 7.89 -3.24 -1.38
CA ARG A 106 7.74 -2.50 -2.65
C ARG A 106 7.33 -3.47 -3.77
N LEU A 107 6.80 -2.91 -4.85
CA LEU A 107 6.47 -3.65 -6.07
C LEU A 107 7.41 -3.21 -7.20
N TYR A 108 7.95 -4.18 -7.92
CA TYR A 108 8.68 -3.96 -9.17
C TYR A 108 7.87 -4.55 -10.33
N LEU A 109 7.53 -3.73 -11.31
CA LEU A 109 6.91 -4.16 -12.57
C LEU A 109 8.03 -4.47 -13.55
N VAL A 110 8.35 -5.74 -13.76
CA VAL A 110 9.43 -6.14 -14.68
C VAL A 110 8.94 -6.03 -16.11
N LEU A 111 9.67 -5.26 -16.91
CA LEU A 111 9.30 -4.95 -18.28
C LEU A 111 9.77 -6.06 -19.22
N ALA A 112 8.93 -6.39 -20.20
CA ALA A 112 9.35 -7.20 -21.33
C ALA A 112 10.54 -6.54 -22.06
N PRO A 113 11.40 -7.33 -22.72
CA PRO A 113 12.45 -6.79 -23.58
C PRO A 113 11.88 -5.80 -24.59
N ALA A 114 12.56 -4.67 -24.78
CA ALA A 114 12.15 -3.71 -25.81
C ALA A 114 12.20 -4.39 -27.17
N ALA A 115 11.16 -4.21 -28.00
CA ALA A 115 11.18 -4.71 -29.36
C ALA A 115 12.36 -4.08 -30.12
N ALA A 116 13.06 -4.88 -30.93
CA ALA A 116 14.25 -4.46 -31.67
C ALA A 116 14.01 -3.25 -32.60
N ALA A 117 12.75 -2.92 -32.89
CA ALA A 117 12.34 -1.81 -33.74
C ALA A 117 12.45 -0.42 -33.06
N GLN A 118 12.73 -0.32 -31.76
CA GLN A 118 12.91 0.98 -31.11
C GLN A 118 14.29 1.57 -31.43
N SER A 119 14.30 2.78 -32.01
CA SER A 119 15.52 3.50 -32.42
C SER A 119 16.50 3.80 -31.29
N LYS A 120 16.04 3.72 -30.03
CA LYS A 120 16.88 3.76 -28.83
C LYS A 120 16.30 2.84 -27.76
N PRO A 121 16.90 1.67 -27.48
CA PRO A 121 16.39 0.80 -26.44
C PRO A 121 16.51 1.48 -25.08
N SER A 122 15.39 1.57 -24.36
CA SER A 122 15.39 2.00 -22.96
C SER A 122 16.19 1.00 -22.14
N SER A 123 17.15 1.49 -21.33
CA SER A 123 17.89 0.65 -20.39
C SER A 123 17.05 0.25 -19.17
N THR A 124 15.83 0.79 -19.04
CA THR A 124 14.90 0.44 -17.97
C THR A 124 14.51 -1.04 -18.08
N LYS A 125 14.61 -1.75 -16.96
CA LYS A 125 14.18 -3.15 -16.83
C LYS A 125 12.97 -3.32 -15.93
N SER A 126 12.69 -2.35 -15.05
CA SER A 126 11.47 -2.37 -14.24
C SER A 126 10.95 -0.98 -13.91
N ILE A 127 9.69 -0.91 -13.49
CA ILE A 127 9.11 0.26 -12.82
C ILE A 127 8.95 -0.06 -11.34
N LEU A 128 9.49 0.80 -10.50
CA LEU A 128 9.28 0.75 -9.06
C LEU A 128 7.95 1.42 -8.71
N PHE A 129 7.12 0.69 -7.99
CA PHE A 129 5.96 1.17 -7.24
C PHE A 129 6.29 1.08 -5.75
N ASP A 130 6.38 2.23 -5.11
CA ASP A 130 6.82 2.36 -3.72
C ASP A 130 5.90 3.31 -2.97
N MET A 131 5.33 2.85 -1.87
CA MET A 131 4.61 3.70 -0.94
C MET A 131 5.54 3.97 0.24
N SER A 132 5.95 5.22 0.42
CA SER A 132 6.89 5.64 1.47
C SER A 132 6.31 6.79 2.29
N PRO A 133 6.53 6.84 3.62
CA PRO A 133 6.06 7.96 4.44
C PRO A 133 6.76 9.26 4.03
N THR A 134 6.00 10.35 4.01
CA THR A 134 6.54 11.70 3.75
C THR A 134 7.34 12.18 4.97
N THR A 135 8.42 12.93 4.74
CA THR A 135 9.18 13.56 5.83
C THR A 135 8.26 14.41 6.70
N GLY A 136 8.17 14.09 7.99
CA GLY A 136 7.38 14.87 8.96
C GLY A 136 5.90 14.50 9.05
N GLY A 137 5.46 13.39 8.45
CA GLY A 137 4.07 12.94 8.56
C GLY A 137 3.86 11.44 8.35
N LEU A 138 2.64 10.97 8.64
CA LEU A 138 2.23 9.59 8.38
C LEU A 138 1.65 9.39 6.98
N THR A 139 1.40 10.47 6.24
CA THR A 139 0.88 10.39 4.88
C THR A 139 1.93 9.87 3.93
N GLY A 140 1.57 8.81 3.22
CA GLY A 140 2.41 8.18 2.22
C GLY A 140 2.48 8.98 0.93
N THR A 141 3.62 8.86 0.26
CA THR A 141 3.80 9.25 -1.14
C THR A 141 3.93 8.00 -1.99
N PHE A 142 3.07 7.88 -3.00
CA PHE A 142 3.17 6.84 -4.02
C PHE A 142 4.20 7.26 -5.08
N ILE A 143 5.39 6.66 -4.98
CA ILE A 143 6.53 6.88 -5.85
C ILE A 143 6.48 5.90 -7.02
N ILE A 144 6.58 6.45 -8.24
CA ILE A 144 6.64 5.71 -9.50
C ILE A 144 7.95 6.09 -10.19
N ALA A 145 8.82 5.10 -10.44
CA ALA A 145 10.13 5.38 -11.04
C ALA A 145 10.65 4.25 -11.95
N SER A 146 11.19 4.62 -13.12
CA SER A 146 11.93 3.71 -13.99
C SER A 146 13.26 3.29 -13.35
N LYS A 147 13.57 1.99 -13.40
CA LYS A 147 14.80 1.39 -12.85
C LYS A 147 15.54 0.56 -13.90
N VAL A 148 16.86 0.71 -13.92
CA VAL A 148 17.76 -0.07 -14.80
C VAL A 148 17.91 -1.54 -14.37
N ASP A 149 17.50 -1.86 -13.14
CA ASP A 149 17.49 -3.20 -12.59
C ASP A 149 16.08 -3.77 -12.62
N ALA A 150 15.94 -5.09 -12.75
CA ALA A 150 14.64 -5.76 -12.69
C ALA A 150 14.11 -5.95 -11.25
N GLN A 151 14.93 -5.65 -10.24
CA GLN A 151 14.68 -6.00 -8.84
C GLN A 151 15.51 -5.13 -7.89
N SER A 152 15.28 -5.23 -6.57
CA SER A 152 16.05 -4.48 -5.57
C SER A 152 17.54 -4.85 -5.59
N ARG A 153 18.40 -3.85 -5.40
CA ARG A 153 19.86 -4.02 -5.25
C ARG A 153 20.31 -4.31 -3.81
N SER A 154 19.38 -4.37 -2.85
CA SER A 154 19.74 -4.67 -1.46
C SER A 154 20.31 -6.08 -1.33
N ARG A 155 21.38 -6.22 -0.53
CA ARG A 155 21.98 -7.53 -0.20
C ARG A 155 21.06 -8.37 0.67
N GLU A 156 20.27 -7.72 1.52
CA GLU A 156 19.34 -8.37 2.43
C GLU A 156 17.91 -8.10 1.94
N LYS A 157 17.40 -9.06 1.16
CA LYS A 157 16.07 -8.98 0.55
C LYS A 157 15.42 -10.35 0.40
N ILE A 158 14.11 -10.33 0.25
CA ILE A 158 13.26 -11.46 -0.10
C ILE A 158 12.30 -11.03 -1.20
N GLU A 159 12.01 -11.91 -2.14
CA GLU A 159 11.27 -11.59 -3.35
C GLU A 159 10.31 -12.73 -3.71
N LEU A 160 9.10 -12.34 -4.12
CA LEU A 160 8.11 -13.26 -4.69
C LEU A 160 7.62 -12.67 -6.01
N GLN A 161 7.55 -13.50 -7.05
CA GLN A 161 7.24 -13.08 -8.41
C GLN A 161 5.87 -13.60 -8.85
N PHE A 162 5.14 -12.79 -9.59
CA PHE A 162 3.80 -13.07 -10.12
C PHE A 162 3.79 -12.78 -11.62
N PRO A 163 3.69 -13.80 -12.49
CA PRO A 163 3.50 -13.59 -13.93
C PRO A 163 2.23 -12.77 -14.20
N THR A 164 2.27 -11.88 -15.20
CA THR A 164 1.09 -11.14 -15.64
C THR A 164 0.31 -11.89 -16.72
N HIS A 165 -0.98 -11.58 -16.85
CA HIS A 165 -1.87 -12.08 -17.91
C HIS A 165 -2.33 -10.94 -18.81
N GLY A 166 -2.47 -11.20 -20.12
CA GLY A 166 -3.04 -10.24 -21.07
C GLY A 166 -2.11 -9.09 -21.51
N HIS A 167 -0.80 -9.21 -21.29
CA HIS A 167 0.23 -8.23 -21.67
C HIS A 167 -0.05 -6.78 -21.24
N PRO A 168 -0.41 -6.52 -19.96
CA PRO A 168 -0.71 -5.18 -19.48
C PRO A 168 0.51 -4.26 -19.59
N THR A 169 0.28 -3.01 -19.97
CA THR A 169 1.32 -1.98 -20.03
C THR A 169 1.51 -1.33 -18.66
N VAL A 170 2.63 -0.64 -18.44
CA VAL A 170 2.87 0.15 -17.22
C VAL A 170 1.73 1.13 -16.96
N ALA A 171 1.19 1.79 -18.00
CA ALA A 171 0.06 2.70 -17.88
C ALA A 171 -1.15 2.02 -17.22
N HIS A 172 -1.51 0.80 -17.64
CA HIS A 172 -2.62 0.05 -17.03
C HIS A 172 -2.43 -0.18 -15.52
N PHE A 173 -1.20 -0.46 -15.06
CA PHE A 173 -0.92 -0.61 -13.62
C PHE A 173 -1.05 0.73 -12.88
N ILE A 174 -0.55 1.83 -13.46
CA ILE A 174 -0.64 3.16 -12.85
C ILE A 174 -2.11 3.56 -12.73
N ASP A 175 -2.87 3.45 -13.81
CA ASP A 175 -4.28 3.84 -13.85
C ASP A 175 -5.11 3.05 -12.83
N LEU A 176 -4.91 1.72 -12.76
CA LEU A 176 -5.55 0.89 -11.76
C LEU A 176 -5.21 1.33 -10.32
N PHE A 177 -3.94 1.58 -10.02
CA PHE A 177 -3.54 2.00 -8.67
C PHE A 177 -4.17 3.34 -8.28
N LEU A 178 -4.22 4.29 -9.21
CA LEU A 178 -4.87 5.59 -8.96
C LEU A 178 -6.39 5.46 -8.82
N GLU A 179 -7.03 4.66 -9.68
CA GLU A 179 -8.46 4.35 -9.60
C GLU A 179 -8.84 3.74 -8.24
N LYS A 180 -8.03 2.78 -7.76
CA LYS A 180 -8.22 2.13 -6.45
C LYS A 180 -7.77 2.99 -5.27
N GLY A 181 -7.28 4.21 -5.51
CA GLY A 181 -6.83 5.12 -4.45
C GLY A 181 -5.60 4.65 -3.70
N MET A 182 -4.73 3.87 -4.35
CA MET A 182 -3.49 3.37 -3.77
C MET A 182 -2.51 4.49 -3.43
N ASP A 183 -2.71 5.70 -3.95
CA ASP A 183 -1.96 6.90 -3.59
C ASP A 183 -2.43 7.54 -2.28
N ARG A 184 -3.62 7.18 -1.78
CA ARG A 184 -4.24 7.76 -0.59
C ARG A 184 -4.07 6.87 0.63
N TYR A 185 -2.84 6.77 1.13
CA TYR A 185 -2.48 5.88 2.23
C TYR A 185 -1.77 6.61 3.38
N ASN A 186 -2.22 6.38 4.60
CA ASN A 186 -1.52 6.79 5.82
C ASN A 186 -0.89 5.57 6.47
N PHE A 187 0.38 5.68 6.86
CA PHE A 187 1.03 4.73 7.74
C PHE A 187 0.46 4.83 9.16
N ASN A 188 0.67 3.80 9.97
CA ASN A 188 0.31 3.91 11.38
C ASN A 188 1.29 4.82 12.14
N ASP A 189 1.04 5.03 13.43
CA ASP A 189 1.87 5.83 14.34
C ASP A 189 3.35 5.39 14.43
N LYS A 190 3.66 4.15 14.03
CA LYS A 190 5.03 3.61 13.97
C LYS A 190 5.66 3.67 12.57
N GLY A 191 5.01 4.30 11.60
CA GLY A 191 5.47 4.32 10.20
C GLY A 191 5.37 2.95 9.51
N MET A 192 4.59 2.03 10.07
CA MET A 192 4.36 0.69 9.53
C MET A 192 3.14 0.69 8.60
N GLY A 193 3.13 -0.26 7.66
CA GLY A 193 2.01 -0.45 6.75
C GLY A 193 2.39 -0.66 5.28
N CYS A 194 3.67 -0.59 4.90
CA CYS A 194 4.10 -0.84 3.51
C CYS A 194 3.75 -2.26 3.04
N TYR A 195 3.81 -3.25 3.93
CA TYR A 195 3.37 -4.61 3.62
C TYR A 195 1.86 -4.69 3.32
N HIS A 196 1.04 -4.08 4.17
CA HIS A 196 -0.40 -4.01 3.98
C HIS A 196 -0.77 -3.33 2.65
N TRP A 197 -0.11 -2.21 2.33
CA TRP A 197 -0.25 -1.54 1.04
C TRP A 197 0.12 -2.47 -0.14
N THR A 198 1.23 -3.19 -0.02
CA THR A 198 1.72 -4.12 -1.07
C THR A 198 0.75 -5.26 -1.31
N VAL A 199 0.25 -5.92 -0.25
CA VAL A 199 -0.74 -7.01 -0.38
C VAL A 199 -2.04 -6.51 -0.99
N THR A 200 -2.51 -5.32 -0.59
CA THR A 200 -3.71 -4.70 -1.16
C THR A 200 -3.54 -4.42 -2.65
N GLY A 201 -2.37 -3.93 -3.06
CA GLY A 201 -2.04 -3.71 -4.48
C GLY A 201 -2.06 -5.00 -5.29
N ILE A 202 -1.48 -6.09 -4.76
CA ILE A 202 -1.55 -7.41 -5.41
C ILE A 202 -2.99 -7.90 -5.52
N GLN A 203 -3.81 -7.72 -4.49
CA GLN A 203 -5.22 -8.09 -4.52
C GLN A 203 -5.99 -7.33 -5.61
N HIS A 204 -5.78 -6.02 -5.76
CA HIS A 204 -6.41 -5.25 -6.84
C HIS A 204 -5.97 -5.70 -8.23
N LEU A 205 -4.71 -6.11 -8.39
CA LEU A 205 -4.21 -6.66 -9.64
C LEU A 205 -4.84 -8.02 -9.99
N GLU A 206 -5.14 -8.85 -9.00
CA GLU A 206 -5.92 -10.09 -9.20
C GLU A 206 -7.37 -9.80 -9.57
N GLU A 207 -8.02 -8.88 -8.86
CA GLU A 207 -9.41 -8.48 -9.13
C GLU A 207 -9.56 -7.91 -10.56
N ALA A 208 -8.53 -7.23 -11.06
CA ALA A 208 -8.45 -6.74 -12.44
C ALA A 208 -8.07 -7.81 -13.47
N GLY A 209 -7.81 -9.05 -13.06
CA GLY A 209 -7.40 -10.15 -13.96
C GLY A 209 -5.98 -10.01 -14.51
N MET A 210 -5.16 -9.09 -13.97
CA MET A 210 -3.78 -8.89 -14.41
C MET A 210 -2.83 -9.93 -13.80
N LEU A 211 -3.19 -10.53 -12.66
CA LEU A 211 -2.46 -11.61 -11.99
C LEU A 211 -3.38 -12.83 -11.77
N THR A 212 -2.78 -14.01 -11.58
CA THR A 212 -3.53 -15.23 -11.24
C THR A 212 -4.22 -15.08 -9.88
N ALA A 213 -5.48 -15.50 -9.79
CA ALA A 213 -6.21 -15.57 -8.53
C ALA A 213 -5.44 -16.35 -7.44
N GLY A 214 -5.36 -15.78 -6.24
CA GLY A 214 -4.60 -16.33 -5.11
C GLY A 214 -3.18 -15.78 -4.95
N SER A 215 -2.77 -14.78 -5.74
CA SER A 215 -1.43 -14.17 -5.64
C SER A 215 -1.19 -13.45 -4.30
N ALA A 216 -2.18 -12.78 -3.73
CA ALA A 216 -2.17 -12.02 -2.50
C ALA A 216 -2.14 -12.99 -1.31
N LYS A 217 -2.90 -14.08 -1.39
CA LYS A 217 -2.82 -15.19 -0.44
C LYS A 217 -1.43 -15.84 -0.48
N SER A 218 -0.84 -15.98 -1.67
CA SER A 218 0.52 -16.51 -1.83
C SER A 218 1.56 -15.57 -1.21
N LEU A 219 1.39 -14.25 -1.37
CA LEU A 219 2.22 -13.24 -0.72
C LEU A 219 2.08 -13.26 0.81
N ASP A 220 0.88 -13.43 1.33
CA ASP A 220 0.60 -13.57 2.76
C ASP A 220 1.23 -14.82 3.37
N ASN A 221 1.12 -15.95 2.68
CA ASN A 221 1.81 -17.17 3.08
C ASN A 221 3.33 -17.00 3.04
N PHE A 222 3.86 -16.37 1.98
CA PHE A 222 5.29 -16.10 1.84
C PHE A 222 5.82 -15.20 2.95
N TYR A 223 5.08 -14.16 3.34
CA TYR A 223 5.40 -13.28 4.46
C TYR A 223 5.48 -14.06 5.78
N LYS A 224 4.46 -14.87 6.08
CA LYS A 224 4.39 -15.67 7.31
C LYS A 224 5.56 -16.66 7.45
N GLN A 225 6.06 -17.19 6.33
CA GLN A 225 7.20 -18.12 6.32
C GLN A 225 8.55 -17.47 6.68
N GLN A 226 8.69 -16.14 6.62
CA GLN A 226 9.96 -15.46 6.88
C GLN A 226 10.31 -15.34 8.37
N GLY A 227 9.33 -15.60 9.23
CA GLY A 227 9.47 -15.51 10.68
C GLY A 227 9.56 -14.08 11.23
N PRO A 228 9.46 -13.94 12.56
CA PRO A 228 9.33 -12.66 13.26
C PRO A 228 10.54 -11.73 13.12
N GLN A 229 11.70 -12.29 12.78
CA GLN A 229 12.95 -11.54 12.67
C GLN A 229 13.00 -10.66 11.40
N ARG A 230 12.36 -11.12 10.33
CA ARG A 230 12.29 -10.40 9.03
C ARG A 230 10.95 -9.73 8.80
N CYS A 231 9.90 -10.29 9.39
CA CYS A 231 8.52 -9.89 9.22
C CYS A 231 7.85 -9.86 10.60
N PRO A 232 7.71 -8.68 11.24
CA PRO A 232 7.10 -8.56 12.56
C PRO A 232 5.73 -9.26 12.61
N VAL A 233 5.46 -10.02 13.68
CA VAL A 233 4.27 -10.91 13.76
C VAL A 233 2.95 -10.13 13.70
N ALA A 234 2.94 -8.92 14.25
CA ALA A 234 1.82 -8.01 14.07
C ALA A 234 1.91 -7.42 12.67
N ASN A 235 1.02 -7.85 11.77
CA ASN A 235 0.78 -7.20 10.49
C ASN A 235 0.14 -5.84 10.76
N GLU A 236 0.97 -4.89 11.18
CA GLU A 236 0.55 -3.54 11.49
C GLU A 236 0.11 -2.85 10.19
N LYS A 237 -1.16 -2.43 10.18
CA LYS A 237 -1.82 -1.86 9.02
C LYS A 237 -1.79 -0.34 9.12
N GLY A 238 -1.46 0.30 8.01
CA GLY A 238 -1.88 1.68 7.78
C GLY A 238 -3.35 1.75 7.39
N GLN A 239 -3.80 2.93 6.97
CA GLN A 239 -5.17 3.22 6.63
C GLN A 239 -5.23 3.94 5.28
N PHE A 240 -6.06 3.42 4.37
CA PHE A 240 -6.42 4.17 3.17
C PHE A 240 -7.41 5.27 3.55
N TYR A 241 -7.21 6.46 3.00
CA TYR A 241 -8.13 7.59 3.18
C TYR A 241 -8.74 7.95 1.83
N TRP A 242 -9.82 7.27 1.45
CA TRP A 242 -10.65 7.82 0.39
C TRP A 242 -11.62 8.81 1.04
N CYS A 243 -11.73 10.01 0.47
CA CYS A 243 -12.98 10.74 0.62
C CYS A 243 -14.03 9.84 -0.02
N VAL A 244 -14.89 9.22 0.80
CA VAL A 244 -16.22 8.91 0.32
C VAL A 244 -16.73 10.28 -0.09
N ALA A 245 -16.82 10.55 -1.39
CA ALA A 245 -17.72 11.60 -1.82
C ALA A 245 -19.05 11.15 -1.24
N ASN A 246 -19.47 11.75 -0.13
CA ASN A 246 -20.78 11.52 0.44
C ASN A 246 -21.74 11.82 -0.71
N SER A 247 -22.21 10.78 -1.40
CA SER A 247 -23.30 10.91 -2.36
C SER A 247 -24.58 11.33 -1.65
N ASP A 248 -24.58 11.26 -0.32
CA ASP A 248 -25.61 11.77 0.56
C ASP A 248 -25.01 12.73 1.59
N ASP A 249 -24.89 14.01 1.19
CA ASP A 249 -25.08 15.13 2.12
C ASP A 249 -26.59 15.25 2.45
N SER A 250 -27.16 14.13 2.90
CA SER A 250 -28.36 14.04 3.73
C SER A 250 -28.28 12.75 4.54
N GLU A 251 -27.63 12.87 5.71
CA GLU A 251 -27.78 12.01 6.88
C GLU A 251 -27.59 10.50 6.70
N ARG A 252 -26.38 10.00 7.01
CA ARG A 252 -26.17 9.09 8.16
C ARG A 252 -24.71 8.68 8.29
N VAL A 253 -24.11 9.11 9.39
CA VAL A 253 -22.92 8.45 9.95
C VAL A 253 -23.37 7.12 10.53
N LEU A 254 -22.92 6.01 9.94
CA LEU A 254 -22.69 4.79 10.71
C LEU A 254 -21.33 4.21 10.34
N SER A 255 -20.49 4.18 11.37
CA SER A 255 -19.25 3.42 11.43
C SER A 255 -19.48 1.99 10.95
N GLN A 256 -18.58 1.48 10.11
CA GLN A 256 -18.23 0.06 10.19
C GLN A 256 -16.85 -0.20 9.61
N ASN A 257 -15.99 -0.70 10.49
CA ASN A 257 -14.75 -1.35 10.16
C ASN A 257 -14.89 -2.80 10.65
N SER A 258 -14.41 -3.74 9.83
CA SER A 258 -14.30 -5.19 10.04
C SER A 258 -15.59 -6.04 9.93
N GLY A 259 -15.60 -6.94 8.95
CA GLY A 259 -16.57 -8.02 8.86
C GLY A 259 -16.59 -8.66 7.49
N TYR A 260 -16.15 -9.92 7.41
CA TYR A 260 -16.18 -10.77 6.23
C TYR A 260 -17.58 -10.86 5.57
N SER A 261 -17.58 -10.81 4.23
CA SER A 261 -18.40 -11.57 3.26
C SER A 261 -19.86 -11.94 3.61
N GLU A 262 -20.80 -11.30 2.93
CA GLU A 262 -21.92 -12.01 2.28
C GLU A 262 -22.12 -11.47 0.86
N ARG A 263 -22.14 -12.39 -0.12
CA ARG A 263 -22.54 -12.10 -1.49
C ARG A 263 -24.07 -12.12 -1.55
N VAL A 264 -24.70 -10.99 -1.83
CA VAL A 264 -26.10 -10.96 -2.26
C VAL A 264 -26.12 -11.00 -3.78
N LEU A 265 -26.56 -12.13 -4.34
CA LEU A 265 -26.85 -12.29 -5.76
C LEU A 265 -28.24 -11.70 -6.03
N ILE A 266 -28.31 -10.59 -6.76
CA ILE A 266 -29.59 -10.06 -7.27
C ILE A 266 -29.75 -10.54 -8.71
N ILE A 267 -30.58 -11.56 -8.91
CA ILE A 267 -31.08 -11.93 -10.24
C ILE A 267 -32.25 -11.00 -10.56
N ARG A 268 -32.08 -10.13 -11.55
CA ARG A 268 -33.23 -9.49 -12.20
C ARG A 268 -33.65 -10.37 -13.36
N VAL A 269 -34.82 -10.99 -13.22
CA VAL A 269 -35.54 -11.57 -14.35
C VAL A 269 -36.21 -10.41 -15.08
N VAL A 270 -35.93 -10.29 -16.37
CA VAL A 270 -36.73 -9.51 -17.33
C VAL A 270 -37.28 -10.50 -18.34
#